data_AF-A0A536T3D6-F1
#
_entry.id   AF-A0A536T3D6-F1
#
_cell.length_a   1.000
_cell.length_b   1.000
_cell.length_c   1.000
_cell.angle_alpha   90.00
_cell.angle_beta   90.00
_cell.angle_gamma   90.00
#
_symmetry.space_group_name_H-M   'P 1'
#
loop_
_entity.id
_entity.type
_entity.pdbx_description
1 polymer ?
#
loop_
_entity_poly.entity_id
_entity_poly.type
_entity_poly.pdbx_seq_one_letter_code
_entity_poly.pdbx_strand_id
1 'polypeptide(L)'
;MVERTLRPAPHVTRPTKTSTPKLFVLDTNVLMHDPTSLFRFEEHDIYLPMLTLEELDNHKKGTTEVARNARQASRYLDELVTAASAISPGNISAGIPLKPMSGGAASGRLFVQTETITTALPASLAGGKADNQIIAVVMHLQQIHPKRSVILVSKDINMRIKSHALGIAAEDYFNDKVLEDTDLLYSGMRELPADFWDRHGKGMESWQQGGHTFYRVTGPMSQGLLLNEFLYQEGKGPGETPLYAIVKEVSGRTALLQTLKDYTHQKNNVWGITARNREQNFALNLLMNPDVDFVTLLGQAGTGKTLLTLAAGLMLTLEFKVYS
;
A
#
# COMPACT_ATOMS: atom_id res chain seq x y z
N MET A 1 -35.23 22.14 32.50
CA MET A 1 -34.20 21.14 32.13
C MET A 1 -34.73 20.43 30.90
N VAL A 2 -34.31 20.85 29.71
CA VAL A 2 -34.88 20.42 28.42
C VAL A 2 -33.96 19.37 27.81
N GLU A 3 -34.42 18.13 27.75
CA GLU A 3 -33.75 17.03 27.05
C GLU A 3 -33.71 17.31 25.55
N ARG A 4 -32.50 17.45 25.00
CA ARG A 4 -32.26 17.48 23.55
C ARG A 4 -32.05 16.05 23.05
N THR A 5 -33.12 15.43 22.56
CA THR A 5 -33.03 14.25 21.69
C THR A 5 -32.33 14.63 20.38
N LEU A 6 -31.07 14.22 20.24
CA LEU A 6 -30.31 14.30 18.99
C LEU A 6 -30.92 13.33 17.97
N ARG A 7 -31.45 13.85 16.86
CA ARG A 7 -31.82 13.05 15.69
C ARG A 7 -30.54 12.51 15.03
N PRO A 8 -30.47 11.23 14.63
CA PRO A 8 -29.35 10.74 13.84
C PRO A 8 -29.28 11.50 12.51
N ALA A 9 -28.06 11.90 12.14
CA ALA A 9 -27.78 12.59 10.89
C ALA A 9 -28.19 11.72 9.69
N PRO A 10 -28.72 12.32 8.60
CA PRO A 10 -29.10 11.55 7.42
C PRO A 10 -27.86 10.86 6.84
N HIS A 11 -27.93 9.54 6.69
CA HIS A 11 -26.98 8.80 5.86
C HIS A 11 -27.03 9.38 4.45
N VAL A 12 -26.00 10.12 4.07
CA VAL A 12 -25.78 10.54 2.69
C VAL A 12 -25.33 9.31 1.92
N THR A 13 -26.29 8.52 1.42
CA THR A 13 -26.02 7.57 0.35
C THR A 13 -25.58 8.37 -0.86
N ARG A 14 -24.29 8.27 -1.24
CA ARG A 14 -23.77 8.84 -2.48
C ARG A 14 -24.60 8.30 -3.64
N PRO A 15 -25.10 9.15 -4.55
CA PRO A 15 -25.84 8.69 -5.71
C PRO A 15 -24.90 7.93 -6.64
N THR A 16 -25.22 6.67 -6.92
CA THR A 16 -24.59 5.88 -7.98
C THR A 16 -24.97 6.47 -9.33
N LYS A 17 -24.22 7.47 -9.79
CA LYS A 17 -24.28 7.87 -11.20
C LYS A 17 -23.71 6.72 -12.02
N THR A 18 -24.57 6.03 -12.75
CA THR A 18 -24.23 5.12 -13.84
C THR A 18 -23.56 5.92 -14.97
N SER A 19 -22.31 6.33 -14.77
CA SER A 19 -21.47 6.88 -15.82
C SER A 19 -20.65 5.74 -16.42
N THR A 20 -20.58 5.66 -17.75
CA THR A 20 -19.69 4.71 -18.43
C THR A 20 -18.26 4.92 -17.92
N PRO A 21 -17.56 3.87 -17.45
CA PRO A 21 -16.20 4.00 -16.93
C PRO A 21 -15.30 4.72 -17.92
N LYS A 22 -14.54 5.72 -17.45
CA LYS A 22 -13.54 6.41 -18.26
C LYS A 22 -12.35 5.46 -18.53
N LEU A 23 -11.55 5.76 -19.55
CA LEU A 23 -10.28 5.08 -19.82
C LEU A 23 -9.13 6.08 -19.60
N PHE A 24 -8.32 5.83 -18.59
CA PHE A 24 -7.15 6.64 -18.30
C PHE A 24 -5.90 6.01 -18.90
N VAL A 25 -5.21 6.74 -19.76
CA VAL A 25 -3.92 6.33 -20.33
C VAL A 25 -2.83 6.93 -19.45
N LEU A 26 -2.02 6.09 -18.80
CA LEU A 26 -0.99 6.59 -17.89
C LEU A 26 0.33 6.80 -18.62
N ASP A 27 1.01 7.88 -18.26
CA ASP A 27 2.42 8.12 -18.54
C ASP A 27 3.31 7.35 -17.54
N THR A 28 4.52 6.95 -17.96
CA THR A 28 5.52 6.27 -17.13
C THR A 28 5.85 7.06 -15.86
N ASN A 29 5.94 8.39 -15.95
CA ASN A 29 6.24 9.24 -14.80
C ASN A 29 5.21 9.09 -13.67
N VAL A 30 3.96 8.76 -13.99
CA VAL A 30 2.94 8.50 -12.97
C VAL A 30 3.31 7.27 -12.16
N LEU A 31 3.64 6.16 -12.82
CA LEU A 31 4.06 4.89 -12.19
C LEU A 31 5.39 5.02 -11.44
N MET A 32 6.33 5.80 -11.97
CA MET A 32 7.66 6.01 -11.37
C MET A 32 7.62 6.90 -10.12
N HIS A 33 6.66 7.81 -10.04
CA HIS A 33 6.47 8.61 -8.83
C HIS A 33 5.52 7.97 -7.83
N ASP A 34 4.57 7.16 -8.30
CA ASP A 34 3.60 6.48 -7.47
C ASP A 34 3.29 5.08 -8.04
N PRO A 35 3.89 4.02 -7.47
CA PRO A 35 3.66 2.66 -7.94
C PRO A 35 2.23 2.18 -7.69
N THR A 36 1.49 2.86 -6.81
CA THR A 36 0.12 2.50 -6.44
C THR A 36 -0.94 3.16 -7.30
N SER A 37 -0.52 4.03 -8.23
CA SER A 37 -1.41 4.72 -9.18
C SER A 37 -2.33 3.77 -9.96
N LEU A 38 -1.91 2.51 -10.19
CA LEU A 38 -2.74 1.45 -10.77
C LEU A 38 -4.06 1.17 -10.01
N PHE A 39 -4.16 1.57 -8.74
CA PHE A 39 -5.32 1.31 -7.88
C PHE A 39 -6.08 2.58 -7.49
N ARG A 40 -5.74 3.73 -8.10
CA ARG A 40 -6.26 5.05 -7.67
C ARG A 40 -7.36 5.63 -8.56
N PHE A 41 -7.80 4.87 -9.55
CA PHE A 41 -8.80 5.30 -10.52
C PHE A 41 -10.22 4.81 -10.21
N GLU A 42 -10.48 4.36 -8.98
CA GLU A 42 -11.80 3.96 -8.47
C GLU A 42 -12.49 2.92 -9.41
N GLU A 43 -13.62 3.27 -10.03
CA GLU A 43 -14.35 2.44 -10.99
C GLU A 43 -13.84 2.51 -12.44
N HIS A 44 -12.85 3.35 -12.72
CA HIS A 44 -12.38 3.61 -14.07
C HIS A 44 -11.29 2.65 -14.52
N ASP A 45 -11.19 2.43 -15.83
CA ASP A 45 -10.18 1.55 -16.40
C ASP A 45 -8.90 2.32 -16.71
N ILE A 46 -7.80 1.57 -16.72
CA ILE A 46 -6.46 2.07 -16.94
C ILE A 46 -5.91 1.43 -18.22
N TYR A 47 -5.19 2.18 -19.02
CA TYR A 47 -4.46 1.71 -20.19
C TYR A 47 -2.99 2.05 -20.08
N LEU A 48 -2.12 1.06 -20.28
CA LEU A 48 -0.67 1.23 -20.31
C LEU A 48 -0.13 1.04 -21.73
N PRO A 49 0.42 2.10 -22.35
CA PRO A 49 1.19 1.98 -23.59
C PRO A 49 2.42 1.08 -23.40
N MET A 50 2.83 0.32 -24.42
CA MET A 50 4.01 -0.55 -24.33
C MET A 50 5.28 0.23 -23.95
N LEU A 51 5.43 1.43 -24.48
CA LEU A 51 6.53 2.33 -24.16
C LEU A 51 6.66 2.61 -22.66
N THR A 52 5.53 2.69 -21.94
CA THR A 52 5.57 2.92 -20.49
C THR A 52 6.17 1.75 -19.73
N LEU A 53 5.96 0.52 -20.22
CA LEU A 53 6.57 -0.68 -19.65
C LEU A 53 8.08 -0.74 -19.94
N GLU A 54 8.49 -0.37 -21.16
CA GLU A 54 9.90 -0.29 -21.55
C GLU A 54 10.66 0.74 -20.71
N GLU A 55 10.10 1.94 -20.54
CA GLU A 55 10.69 2.97 -19.70
C GLU A 55 10.73 2.55 -18.22
N LEU A 56 9.69 1.89 -17.71
CA LEU A 56 9.67 1.38 -16.35
C LEU A 56 10.82 0.38 -16.13
N ASP A 57 11.08 -0.50 -17.10
CA ASP A 57 12.18 -1.48 -17.02
C ASP A 57 13.56 -0.81 -16.99
N ASN A 58 13.76 0.19 -17.85
CA ASN A 58 15.00 0.97 -17.90
C ASN A 58 15.29 1.70 -16.58
N HIS A 59 14.26 2.15 -15.87
CA HIS A 59 14.38 2.89 -14.62
C HIS A 59 14.48 2.01 -13.36
N LYS A 60 14.49 0.68 -13.47
CA LYS A 60 14.64 -0.24 -12.30
C LYS A 60 16.05 -0.22 -11.68
N LYS A 61 17.04 0.35 -12.35
CA LYS A 61 18.46 0.29 -11.93
C LYS A 61 18.80 1.40 -10.94
N GLY A 62 19.58 1.07 -9.92
CA GLY A 62 20.07 2.01 -8.91
C GLY A 62 19.27 2.02 -7.59
N THR A 63 19.66 2.93 -6.70
CA THR A 63 19.17 3.02 -5.31
C THR A 63 18.23 4.19 -5.06
N THR A 64 17.85 4.93 -6.11
CA THR A 64 16.97 6.10 -5.99
C THR A 64 15.53 5.69 -5.66
N GLU A 65 14.75 6.63 -5.10
CA GLU A 65 13.32 6.44 -4.86
C GLU A 65 12.56 6.11 -6.15
N VAL A 66 12.89 6.81 -7.24
CA VAL A 66 12.35 6.52 -8.58
C VAL A 66 12.61 5.07 -9.00
N ALA A 67 13.83 4.57 -8.79
CA ALA A 67 14.16 3.18 -9.11
C ALA A 67 13.44 2.18 -8.19
N ARG A 68 13.26 2.52 -6.92
CA ARG A 68 12.46 1.71 -5.97
C ARG A 68 11.00 1.64 -6.41
N ASN A 69 10.41 2.77 -6.79
CA ASN A 69 9.04 2.86 -7.26
C ASN A 69 8.85 2.12 -8.59
N ALA A 70 9.78 2.27 -9.53
CA ALA A 70 9.75 1.53 -10.79
C ALA A 70 9.76 0.00 -10.56
N ARG A 71 10.59 -0.48 -9.63
CA ARG A 71 10.58 -1.90 -9.22
C ARG A 71 9.25 -2.31 -8.60
N GLN A 72 8.67 -1.49 -7.73
CA GLN A 72 7.40 -1.82 -7.08
C GLN A 72 6.24 -1.84 -8.07
N ALA A 73 6.13 -0.84 -8.94
CA ALA A 73 5.12 -0.81 -10.01
C ALA A 73 5.23 -2.04 -10.92
N SER A 74 6.46 -2.44 -11.27
CA SER A 74 6.68 -3.64 -12.08
C SER A 74 6.29 -4.93 -11.37
N ARG A 75 6.46 -5.04 -10.04
CA ARG A 75 5.98 -6.19 -9.27
C ARG A 75 4.47 -6.27 -9.28
N TYR A 76 3.79 -5.13 -9.07
CA TYR A 76 2.33 -5.10 -9.15
C TYR A 76 1.81 -5.49 -10.53
N LEU A 77 2.47 -5.04 -11.61
CA LEU A 77 2.12 -5.47 -12.96
C LEU A 77 2.33 -6.98 -13.16
N ASP A 78 3.43 -7.53 -12.67
CA ASP A 78 3.72 -8.97 -12.76
C ASP A 78 2.70 -9.82 -11.98
N GLU A 79 2.32 -9.38 -10.78
CA GLU A 79 1.28 -10.01 -9.96
C GLU A 79 -0.10 -9.97 -10.66
N LEU A 80 -0.47 -8.82 -11.23
CA LEU A 80 -1.72 -8.67 -11.98
C LEU A 80 -1.76 -9.59 -13.21
N VAL A 81 -0.68 -9.62 -14.01
CA VAL A 81 -0.60 -10.47 -15.21
C VAL A 81 -0.60 -11.95 -14.86
N THR A 82 0.11 -12.34 -13.80
CA THR A 82 0.16 -13.73 -13.32
C THR A 82 -1.21 -14.18 -12.81
N ALA A 83 -1.88 -13.36 -12.00
CA ALA A 83 -3.23 -13.64 -11.51
C ALA A 83 -4.24 -13.75 -12.65
N ALA A 84 -4.16 -12.88 -13.67
CA ALA A 84 -5.03 -12.95 -14.84
C ALA A 84 -4.80 -14.23 -15.66
N SER A 85 -3.53 -14.60 -15.86
CA SER A 85 -3.16 -15.79 -16.63
C SER A 85 -3.62 -17.09 -15.99
N ALA A 86 -3.71 -17.13 -14.66
CA ALA A 86 -4.27 -18.27 -13.92
C ALA A 86 -5.79 -18.42 -14.09
N ILE A 87 -6.52 -17.31 -14.37
CA ILE A 87 -7.98 -17.30 -14.50
C ILE A 87 -8.41 -17.54 -15.96
N SER A 88 -7.67 -17.00 -16.93
CA SER A 88 -7.93 -17.22 -18.37
C SER A 88 -6.65 -17.07 -19.17
N PRO A 89 -5.97 -18.18 -19.50
CA PRO A 89 -4.78 -18.17 -20.34
C PRO A 89 -5.07 -17.47 -21.67
N GLY A 90 -4.41 -16.35 -21.95
CA GLY A 90 -4.48 -15.65 -23.24
C GLY A 90 -5.48 -14.49 -23.36
N ASN A 91 -6.16 -14.05 -22.30
CA ASN A 91 -7.18 -12.99 -22.38
C ASN A 91 -6.74 -11.62 -21.80
N ILE A 92 -5.45 -11.26 -21.92
CA ILE A 92 -4.92 -9.95 -21.48
C ILE A 92 -5.64 -8.80 -22.21
N SER A 93 -6.07 -9.02 -23.45
CA SER A 93 -6.79 -8.04 -24.27
C SER A 93 -8.16 -7.67 -23.70
N ALA A 94 -8.83 -8.55 -22.95
CA ALA A 94 -10.09 -8.23 -22.26
C ALA A 94 -9.91 -7.36 -21.02
N GLY A 95 -8.67 -7.06 -20.63
CA GLY A 95 -8.32 -6.27 -19.45
C GLY A 95 -8.30 -7.08 -18.16
N ILE A 96 -7.30 -6.81 -17.32
CA ILE A 96 -7.04 -7.47 -16.05
C ILE A 96 -7.84 -6.79 -14.95
N PRO A 97 -8.73 -7.51 -14.21
CA PRO A 97 -9.48 -6.91 -13.11
C PRO A 97 -8.55 -6.41 -11.98
N LEU A 98 -8.71 -5.17 -11.55
CA LEU A 98 -7.90 -4.58 -10.46
C LEU A 98 -8.44 -4.92 -9.06
N LYS A 99 -9.74 -5.24 -8.96
CA LYS A 99 -10.46 -5.48 -7.70
C LYS A 99 -9.83 -6.52 -6.76
N PRO A 100 -9.37 -7.69 -7.24
CA PRO A 100 -8.81 -8.72 -6.34
C PRO A 100 -7.55 -8.25 -5.61
N MET A 101 -6.72 -7.44 -6.28
CA MET A 101 -5.42 -7.02 -5.77
C MET A 101 -5.48 -5.68 -5.02
N SER A 102 -6.45 -4.83 -5.35
CA SER A 102 -6.65 -3.54 -4.68
C SER A 102 -7.39 -3.63 -3.33
N GLY A 103 -7.76 -4.85 -2.87
CA GLY A 103 -8.60 -5.00 -1.67
C GLY A 103 -9.99 -4.37 -1.80
N GLY A 104 -10.44 -4.09 -3.03
CA GLY A 104 -11.70 -3.38 -3.30
C GLY A 104 -11.57 -1.88 -3.53
N ALA A 105 -10.37 -1.29 -3.38
CA ALA A 105 -10.14 0.14 -3.60
C ALA A 105 -10.28 0.56 -5.08
N ALA A 106 -10.00 -0.34 -6.01
CA ALA A 106 -10.18 -0.15 -7.46
C ALA A 106 -11.06 -1.25 -8.04
N SER A 107 -12.13 -0.89 -8.73
CA SER A 107 -13.08 -1.83 -9.35
C SER A 107 -12.98 -1.90 -10.88
N GLY A 108 -12.18 -1.03 -11.50
CA GLY A 108 -11.89 -1.04 -12.93
C GLY A 108 -10.95 -2.17 -13.38
N ARG A 109 -10.51 -2.07 -14.63
CA ARG A 109 -9.61 -3.04 -15.29
C ARG A 109 -8.36 -2.34 -15.85
N LEU A 110 -7.25 -3.06 -15.83
CA LEU A 110 -5.99 -2.69 -16.47
C LEU A 110 -5.90 -3.29 -17.87
N PHE A 111 -5.73 -2.43 -18.87
CA PHE A 111 -5.43 -2.78 -20.25
C PHE A 111 -3.97 -2.48 -20.54
N VAL A 112 -3.33 -3.35 -21.32
CA VAL A 112 -1.97 -3.15 -21.80
C VAL A 112 -2.02 -3.13 -23.32
N GLN A 113 -1.22 -2.29 -23.95
CA GLN A 113 -1.14 -2.23 -25.39
C GLN A 113 -0.62 -3.57 -25.96
N THR A 114 -1.44 -4.23 -26.77
CA THR A 114 -1.10 -5.50 -27.43
C THR A 114 -0.89 -5.37 -28.94
N GLU A 115 -1.29 -4.24 -29.52
CA GLU A 115 -1.26 -4.02 -30.97
C GLU A 115 -0.35 -2.84 -31.33
N THR A 116 0.23 -2.92 -32.53
CA THR A 116 1.04 -1.83 -33.08
C THR A 116 0.12 -0.71 -33.55
N ILE A 117 0.34 0.49 -33.00
CA ILE A 117 -0.47 1.67 -33.32
C ILE A 117 0.23 2.49 -34.40
N THR A 118 -0.42 2.63 -35.56
CA THR A 118 0.09 3.38 -36.72
C THR A 118 -0.69 4.67 -36.98
N THR A 119 -1.10 5.36 -35.92
CA THR A 119 -1.79 6.66 -36.05
C THR A 119 -0.80 7.72 -36.53
N ALA A 120 -1.09 8.35 -37.67
CA ALA A 120 -0.29 9.46 -38.17
C ALA A 120 -0.44 10.67 -37.25
N LEU A 121 0.63 10.99 -36.51
CA LEU A 121 0.71 12.25 -35.76
C LEU A 121 0.77 13.44 -36.73
N PRO A 122 0.21 14.61 -36.37
CA PRO A 122 0.42 15.84 -37.14
C PRO A 122 1.90 16.13 -37.34
N ALA A 123 2.25 16.77 -38.45
CA ALA A 123 3.65 17.08 -38.80
C ALA A 123 4.40 17.85 -37.70
N SER A 124 3.69 18.62 -36.86
CA SER A 124 4.25 19.33 -35.70
C SER A 124 4.75 18.42 -34.56
N LEU A 125 4.34 17.16 -34.55
CA LEU A 125 4.74 16.12 -33.59
C LEU A 125 5.50 14.95 -34.24
N ALA A 126 5.55 14.93 -35.58
CA ALA A 126 6.22 13.89 -36.35
C ALA A 126 7.75 13.95 -36.10
N GLY A 127 8.30 12.87 -35.55
CA GLY A 127 9.74 12.71 -35.30
C GLY A 127 10.21 12.96 -33.85
N GLY A 128 9.31 13.16 -32.89
CA GLY A 128 9.67 13.44 -31.49
C GLY A 128 9.54 12.25 -30.53
N LYS A 129 10.39 12.31 -29.49
CA LYS A 129 10.51 11.59 -28.20
C LYS A 129 9.33 10.68 -27.76
N ALA A 130 9.65 9.70 -26.92
CA ALA A 130 8.73 8.75 -26.27
C ALA A 130 7.34 9.33 -25.93
N ASP A 131 7.28 10.52 -25.32
CA ASP A 131 6.06 11.27 -25.02
C ASP A 131 5.05 11.37 -26.17
N ASN A 132 5.51 11.60 -27.41
CA ASN A 132 4.65 11.76 -28.57
C ASN A 132 4.01 10.42 -28.98
N GLN A 133 4.67 9.29 -28.72
CA GLN A 133 4.11 7.96 -28.98
C GLN A 133 2.95 7.66 -28.01
N ILE A 134 3.06 8.06 -26.75
CA ILE A 134 1.97 7.97 -25.77
C ILE A 134 0.77 8.80 -26.26
N ILE A 135 1.00 10.02 -26.74
CA ILE A 135 -0.06 10.85 -27.33
C ILE A 135 -0.72 10.16 -28.54
N ALA A 136 0.05 9.52 -29.42
CA ALA A 136 -0.48 8.77 -30.57
C ALA A 136 -1.37 7.59 -30.13
N VAL A 137 -1.00 6.91 -29.04
CA VAL A 137 -1.80 5.85 -28.42
C VAL A 137 -3.14 6.41 -27.95
N VAL A 138 -3.14 7.55 -27.24
CA VAL A 138 -4.38 8.18 -26.77
C VAL A 138 -5.30 8.56 -27.92
N MET A 139 -4.75 9.15 -28.99
CA MET A 139 -5.51 9.50 -30.20
C MET A 139 -6.14 8.26 -30.85
N HIS A 140 -5.38 7.17 -30.95
CA HIS A 140 -5.89 5.91 -31.47
C HIS A 140 -7.05 5.37 -30.64
N LEU A 141 -6.89 5.36 -29.31
CA LEU A 141 -7.91 4.90 -28.37
C LEU A 141 -9.20 5.72 -28.47
N GLN A 142 -9.10 7.05 -28.67
CA GLN A 142 -10.27 7.90 -28.92
C GLN A 142 -11.01 7.53 -30.20
N GLN A 143 -10.30 7.13 -31.26
CA GLN A 143 -10.90 6.72 -32.53
C GLN A 143 -11.64 5.39 -32.42
N ILE A 144 -11.07 4.40 -31.74
CA ILE A 144 -11.69 3.07 -31.57
C ILE A 144 -12.78 3.06 -30.48
N HIS A 145 -12.76 4.03 -29.56
CA HIS A 145 -13.74 4.17 -28.49
C HIS A 145 -14.47 5.54 -28.51
N PRO A 146 -15.22 5.88 -29.57
CA PRO A 146 -15.82 7.21 -29.74
C PRO A 146 -16.89 7.57 -28.70
N LYS A 147 -17.43 6.56 -27.99
CA LYS A 147 -18.45 6.74 -26.94
C LYS A 147 -17.85 6.78 -25.52
N ARG A 148 -16.53 6.59 -25.38
CA ARG A 148 -15.85 6.50 -24.10
C ARG A 148 -14.89 7.67 -23.94
N SER A 149 -14.88 8.30 -22.77
CA SER A 149 -13.86 9.32 -22.47
C SER A 149 -12.50 8.65 -22.29
N VAL A 150 -11.57 8.96 -23.18
CA VAL A 150 -10.16 8.58 -23.07
C VAL A 150 -9.38 9.81 -22.65
N ILE A 151 -8.65 9.68 -21.54
CA ILE A 151 -7.97 10.79 -20.86
C ILE A 151 -6.51 10.41 -20.62
N LEU A 152 -5.58 11.27 -21.03
CA LEU A 152 -4.16 11.13 -20.68
C LEU A 152 -3.92 11.60 -19.25
N VAL A 153 -3.18 10.82 -18.47
CA VAL A 153 -2.74 11.20 -17.13
C VAL A 153 -1.23 11.28 -17.12
N SER A 154 -0.68 12.47 -16.87
CA SER A 154 0.76 12.70 -16.85
C SER A 154 1.13 13.79 -15.84
N LYS A 155 2.31 13.68 -15.23
CA LYS A 155 2.91 14.72 -14.40
C LYS A 155 3.68 15.78 -15.20
N ASP A 156 3.97 15.53 -16.48
CA ASP A 156 4.67 16.50 -17.34
C ASP A 156 3.69 17.52 -17.93
N ILE A 157 3.89 18.78 -17.58
CA ILE A 157 3.12 19.91 -18.09
C ILE A 157 3.21 20.03 -19.62
N ASN A 158 4.35 19.71 -20.23
CA ASN A 158 4.55 19.80 -21.68
C ASN A 158 3.72 18.76 -22.41
N MET A 159 3.63 17.53 -21.87
CA MET A 159 2.77 16.49 -22.42
C MET A 159 1.30 16.90 -22.37
N ARG A 160 0.85 17.47 -21.25
CA ARG A 160 -0.54 17.94 -21.10
C ARG A 160 -0.86 19.09 -22.06
N ILE A 161 0.03 20.08 -22.21
CA ILE A 161 -0.15 21.19 -23.16
C ILE A 161 -0.26 20.68 -24.60
N LYS A 162 0.64 19.79 -25.02
CA LYS A 162 0.59 19.16 -26.37
C LYS A 162 -0.73 18.42 -26.58
N SER A 163 -1.18 17.67 -25.59
CA SER A 163 -2.41 16.89 -25.66
C SER A 163 -3.64 17.80 -25.83
N HIS A 164 -3.75 18.86 -25.02
CA HIS A 164 -4.83 19.83 -25.16
C HIS A 164 -4.81 20.54 -26.52
N ALA A 165 -3.63 20.86 -27.06
CA ALA A 165 -3.49 21.45 -28.40
C ALA A 165 -4.01 20.51 -29.52
N LEU A 166 -4.08 19.20 -29.26
CA LEU A 166 -4.61 18.18 -30.18
C LEU A 166 -6.06 17.78 -29.87
N GLY A 167 -6.73 18.45 -28.93
CA GLY A 167 -8.10 18.09 -28.51
C GLY A 167 -8.17 16.85 -27.63
N ILE A 168 -7.05 16.37 -27.11
CA ILE A 168 -7.00 15.24 -26.19
C ILE A 168 -7.25 15.76 -24.76
N ALA A 169 -8.15 15.11 -24.03
CA ALA A 169 -8.32 15.37 -22.62
C ALA A 169 -7.07 14.88 -21.86
N ALA A 170 -6.43 15.77 -21.12
CA ALA A 170 -5.28 15.47 -20.29
C ALA A 170 -5.49 16.01 -18.88
N GLU A 171 -5.12 15.21 -17.89
CA GLU A 171 -5.25 15.53 -16.46
C GLU A 171 -3.87 15.40 -15.80
N ASP A 172 -3.59 16.26 -14.84
CA ASP A 172 -2.43 16.09 -13.96
C ASP A 172 -2.70 14.97 -12.98
N TYR A 173 -1.66 14.21 -12.64
CA TYR A 173 -1.78 13.20 -11.60
C TYR A 173 -1.69 13.86 -10.22
N PHE A 174 -2.85 14.25 -9.69
CA PHE A 174 -2.98 14.72 -8.31
C PHE A 174 -3.24 13.55 -7.37
N ASN A 175 -2.29 13.28 -6.48
CA ASN A 175 -2.48 12.38 -5.36
C ASN A 175 -3.16 13.10 -4.17
N ASP A 176 -4.11 13.99 -4.45
CA ASP A 176 -4.72 14.88 -3.43
C ASP A 176 -5.74 14.18 -2.52
N LYS A 177 -5.82 12.83 -2.59
CA LYS A 177 -6.22 12.05 -1.43
C LYS A 177 -4.98 11.72 -0.62
N VAL A 178 -4.74 12.51 0.42
CA VAL A 178 -3.87 12.16 1.57
C VAL A 178 -4.49 11.00 2.40
N LEU A 179 -5.12 10.06 1.71
CA LEU A 179 -5.63 8.81 2.24
C LEU A 179 -4.89 7.71 1.46
N GLU A 180 -4.09 6.95 2.22
CA GLU A 180 -3.74 5.55 1.93
C GLU A 180 -2.51 5.27 1.02
N ASP A 181 -1.47 6.12 1.00
CA ASP A 181 -0.11 5.66 0.60
C ASP A 181 0.54 4.78 1.68
N THR A 182 0.16 4.96 2.95
CA THR A 182 0.66 4.16 4.09
C THR A 182 0.14 2.73 4.11
N ASP A 183 -1.03 2.48 3.51
CA ASP A 183 -1.72 1.20 3.61
C ASP A 183 -1.20 0.20 2.57
N LEU A 184 -0.45 0.70 1.58
CA LEU A 184 0.20 -0.09 0.53
C LEU A 184 1.68 -0.36 0.84
N LEU A 185 2.21 0.28 1.88
CA LEU A 185 3.53 -0.03 2.42
C LEU A 185 3.39 -1.14 3.46
N TYR A 186 4.45 -1.94 3.62
CA TYR A 186 4.51 -2.93 4.70
C TYR A 186 4.33 -2.22 6.04
N SER A 187 3.22 -2.53 6.73
CA SER A 187 2.80 -1.88 7.98
C SER A 187 3.63 -2.30 9.18
N GLY A 188 4.43 -3.37 9.07
CA GLY A 188 5.14 -3.96 10.20
C GLY A 188 4.24 -4.77 11.14
N MET A 189 2.95 -4.92 10.83
CA MET A 189 1.98 -5.59 11.68
C MET A 189 0.99 -6.44 10.88
N ARG A 190 0.57 -7.57 11.45
CA ARG A 190 -0.34 -8.53 10.85
C ARG A 190 -1.38 -9.00 11.86
N GLU A 191 -2.64 -8.97 11.45
CA GLU A 191 -3.72 -9.59 12.22
C GLU A 191 -3.66 -11.12 12.05
N LEU A 192 -3.74 -11.85 13.16
CA LEU A 192 -3.83 -13.29 13.15
C LEU A 192 -5.26 -13.73 12.85
N PRO A 193 -5.47 -14.70 11.95
CA PRO A 193 -6.80 -15.20 11.65
C PRO A 193 -7.41 -15.90 12.86
N ALA A 194 -8.73 -15.95 12.88
CA ALA A 194 -9.49 -16.51 13.99
C ALA A 194 -9.12 -17.98 14.33
N ASP A 195 -8.66 -18.74 13.34
CA ASP A 195 -8.26 -20.15 13.41
C ASP A 195 -6.73 -20.35 13.51
N PHE A 196 -5.98 -19.29 13.81
CA PHE A 196 -4.52 -19.33 13.91
C PHE A 196 -4.06 -20.44 14.87
N TRP A 197 -4.62 -20.49 16.07
CA TRP A 197 -4.26 -21.47 17.10
C TRP A 197 -4.69 -22.89 16.74
N ASP A 198 -5.78 -23.07 15.99
CA ASP A 198 -6.19 -24.40 15.52
C ASP A 198 -5.18 -24.97 14.52
N ARG A 199 -4.61 -24.12 13.66
CA ARG A 199 -3.66 -24.51 12.62
C ARG A 199 -2.19 -24.56 13.08
N HIS A 200 -1.84 -23.82 14.14
CA HIS A 200 -0.45 -23.64 14.57
C HIS A 200 -0.17 -24.07 16.02
N GLY A 201 -1.22 -24.34 16.80
CA GLY A 201 -1.13 -24.69 18.22
C GLY A 201 -0.75 -26.15 18.49
N LYS A 202 -0.89 -27.05 17.50
CA LYS A 202 -0.53 -28.46 17.68
C LYS A 202 0.98 -28.60 17.85
N GLY A 203 1.41 -29.02 19.04
CA GLY A 203 2.84 -29.13 19.39
C GLY A 203 3.51 -27.79 19.70
N MET A 204 2.72 -26.76 20.00
CA MET A 204 3.24 -25.47 20.43
C MET A 204 3.94 -25.58 21.79
N GLU A 205 5.12 -24.98 21.90
CA GLU A 205 5.81 -24.80 23.17
C GLU A 205 5.54 -23.38 23.70
N SER A 206 5.34 -23.24 25.00
CA SER A 206 5.22 -21.93 25.65
C SER A 206 6.01 -21.90 26.95
N TRP A 207 6.73 -20.79 27.17
CA TRP A 207 7.51 -20.57 28.39
C TRP A 207 7.59 -19.08 28.72
N GLN A 208 7.96 -18.78 29.97
CA GLN A 208 8.20 -17.41 30.44
C GLN A 208 9.70 -17.17 30.56
N GLN A 209 10.19 -16.05 30.02
CA GLN A 209 11.58 -15.62 30.15
C GLN A 209 11.66 -14.10 30.14
N GLY A 210 12.39 -13.51 31.09
CA GLY A 210 12.59 -12.06 31.15
C GLY A 210 11.30 -11.23 31.28
N GLY A 211 10.24 -11.79 31.88
CA GLY A 211 8.93 -11.12 31.99
C GLY A 211 8.09 -11.15 30.71
N HIS A 212 8.52 -11.90 29.69
CA HIS A 212 7.78 -12.14 28.46
C HIS A 212 7.37 -13.60 28.34
N THR A 213 6.22 -13.81 27.72
CA THR A 213 5.78 -15.15 27.29
C THR A 213 6.30 -15.38 25.88
N PHE A 214 6.88 -16.55 25.65
CA PHE A 214 7.30 -17.01 24.34
C PHE A 214 6.38 -18.12 23.87
N TYR A 215 6.13 -18.14 22.55
CA TYR A 215 5.39 -19.20 21.88
C TYR A 215 6.19 -19.68 20.68
N ARG A 216 6.52 -20.96 20.64
CA ARG A 216 7.06 -21.60 19.44
C ARG A 216 5.92 -22.29 18.71
N VAL A 217 5.57 -21.76 17.55
CA VAL A 217 4.44 -22.24 16.75
C VAL A 217 4.94 -22.86 15.45
N THR A 218 4.28 -23.94 15.01
CA THR A 218 4.60 -24.59 13.73
C THR A 218 3.36 -24.67 12.86
N GLY A 219 3.43 -24.15 11.63
CA GLY A 219 2.30 -24.23 10.71
C GLY A 219 2.52 -23.49 9.38
N PRO A 220 1.49 -23.47 8.52
CA PRO A 220 1.60 -22.95 7.16
C PRO A 220 1.92 -21.45 7.10
N MET A 221 1.48 -20.64 8.07
CA MET A 221 1.72 -19.20 8.04
C MET A 221 3.13 -18.81 8.50
N SER A 222 3.80 -19.67 9.27
CA SER A 222 5.12 -19.37 9.85
C SER A 222 6.17 -19.02 8.79
N GLN A 223 6.10 -19.64 7.60
CA GLN A 223 7.01 -19.35 6.47
C GLN A 223 6.87 -17.94 5.91
N GLY A 224 5.69 -17.34 6.04
CA GLY A 224 5.38 -16.00 5.53
C GLY A 224 5.51 -14.90 6.59
N LEU A 225 5.96 -15.22 7.80
CA LEU A 225 6.20 -14.23 8.85
C LEU A 225 7.56 -13.56 8.65
N LEU A 226 7.66 -12.30 9.05
CA LEU A 226 8.89 -11.52 8.97
C LEU A 226 9.48 -11.28 10.36
N LEU A 227 10.81 -11.22 10.45
CA LEU A 227 11.49 -10.84 11.69
C LEU A 227 11.02 -9.44 12.13
N ASN A 228 10.75 -9.26 13.42
CA ASN A 228 10.20 -8.04 14.02
C ASN A 228 8.79 -7.65 13.52
N GLU A 229 8.09 -8.52 12.80
CA GLU A 229 6.68 -8.32 12.49
C GLU A 229 5.85 -8.42 13.77
N PHE A 230 4.98 -7.44 13.98
CA PHE A 230 4.00 -7.49 15.07
C PHE A 230 2.81 -8.37 14.66
N LEU A 231 2.42 -9.27 15.55
CA LEU A 231 1.24 -10.10 15.39
C LEU A 231 0.22 -9.68 16.43
N TYR A 232 -1.03 -9.52 16.00
CA TYR A 232 -2.11 -9.17 16.91
C TYR A 232 -3.35 -10.00 16.68
N GLN A 233 -4.07 -10.24 17.77
CA GLN A 233 -5.40 -10.80 17.75
C GLN A 233 -6.22 -10.09 18.83
N GLU A 234 -7.28 -9.40 18.41
CA GLU A 234 -8.20 -8.78 19.35
C GLU A 234 -9.03 -9.84 20.09
N GLY A 235 -9.40 -9.56 21.34
CA GLY A 235 -10.29 -10.43 22.11
C GLY A 235 -11.68 -10.49 21.47
N LYS A 236 -12.27 -11.69 21.35
CA LYS A 236 -13.56 -11.89 20.65
C LYS A 236 -14.78 -11.61 21.55
N GLY A 237 -14.58 -11.31 22.83
CA GLY A 237 -15.67 -11.05 23.77
C GLY A 237 -15.25 -10.34 25.07
N PRO A 238 -16.23 -9.98 25.92
CA PRO A 238 -15.95 -9.34 27.20
C PRO A 238 -15.12 -10.27 28.10
N GLY A 239 -13.91 -9.85 28.46
CA GLY A 239 -12.99 -10.59 29.33
C GLY A 239 -11.95 -11.44 28.61
N GLU A 240 -11.97 -11.51 27.27
CA GLU A 240 -10.88 -12.12 26.51
C GLU A 240 -9.71 -11.13 26.35
N THR A 241 -8.51 -11.55 26.74
CA THR A 241 -7.31 -10.73 26.62
C THR A 241 -6.79 -10.74 25.18
N PRO A 242 -6.53 -9.58 24.56
CA PRO A 242 -5.92 -9.54 23.24
C PRO A 242 -4.50 -10.14 23.29
N LEU A 243 -4.09 -10.76 22.19
CA LEU A 243 -2.71 -11.18 21.98
C LEU A 243 -1.98 -10.09 21.21
N TYR A 244 -0.90 -9.57 21.78
CA TYR A 244 0.09 -8.78 21.05
C TYR A 244 1.46 -9.42 21.19
N ALA A 245 2.08 -9.74 20.05
CA ALA A 245 3.39 -10.39 20.00
C ALA A 245 4.28 -9.80 18.89
N ILE A 246 5.57 -10.08 18.98
CA ILE A 246 6.56 -9.80 17.93
C ILE A 246 7.26 -11.10 17.51
N VAL A 247 7.52 -11.24 16.22
CA VAL A 247 8.27 -12.37 15.67
C VAL A 247 9.77 -12.19 15.99
N LYS A 248 10.34 -13.15 16.71
CA LYS A 248 11.76 -13.15 17.10
C LYS A 248 12.62 -14.06 16.23
N GLU A 249 12.05 -15.15 15.71
CA GLU A 249 12.75 -16.08 14.83
C GLU A 249 11.77 -16.72 13.84
N VAL A 250 12.25 -17.01 12.63
CA VAL A 250 11.54 -17.80 11.62
C VAL A 250 12.49 -18.85 11.06
N SER A 251 12.11 -20.12 11.14
CA SER A 251 12.88 -21.25 10.61
C SER A 251 11.94 -22.23 9.92
N GLY A 252 11.88 -22.13 8.59
CA GLY A 252 10.97 -22.93 7.77
C GLY A 252 9.52 -22.74 8.23
N ARG A 253 8.88 -23.83 8.70
CA ARG A 253 7.49 -23.82 9.17
C ARG A 253 7.34 -23.50 10.64
N THR A 254 8.41 -23.12 11.34
CA THR A 254 8.39 -22.80 12.76
C THR A 254 8.72 -21.33 12.97
N ALA A 255 8.02 -20.66 13.88
CA ALA A 255 8.30 -19.28 14.28
C ALA A 255 8.31 -19.15 15.80
N LEU A 256 9.18 -18.28 16.30
CA LEU A 256 9.23 -17.89 17.71
C LEU A 256 8.56 -16.53 17.88
N LEU A 257 7.51 -16.50 18.70
CA LEU A 257 6.76 -15.29 19.03
C LEU A 257 7.04 -14.89 20.47
N GLN A 258 7.16 -13.60 20.74
CA GLN A 258 7.34 -13.03 22.08
C GLN A 258 6.21 -12.04 22.37
N THR A 259 5.55 -12.15 23.53
CA THR A 259 4.53 -11.18 23.94
C THR A 259 5.12 -9.81 24.22
N LEU A 260 4.39 -8.77 23.83
CA LEU A 260 4.83 -7.39 24.03
C LEU A 260 4.69 -6.93 25.49
N LYS A 261 5.49 -5.93 25.85
CA LYS A 261 5.24 -5.15 27.06
C LYS A 261 4.08 -4.18 26.80
N ASP A 262 3.15 -4.09 27.74
CA ASP A 262 2.01 -3.19 27.63
C ASP A 262 2.36 -1.77 28.12
N TYR A 263 2.71 -0.89 27.20
CA TYR A 263 2.97 0.53 27.44
C TYR A 263 1.69 1.38 27.54
N THR A 264 0.50 0.80 27.38
CA THR A 264 -0.76 1.53 27.65
C THR A 264 -1.01 1.68 29.15
N HIS A 265 -0.46 0.77 29.96
CA HIS A 265 -0.59 0.78 31.40
C HIS A 265 0.38 1.78 32.07
N GLN A 266 -0.11 2.58 33.03
CA GLN A 266 0.65 3.67 33.68
C GLN A 266 1.97 3.22 34.32
N LYS A 267 2.02 2.00 34.88
CA LYS A 267 3.24 1.43 35.49
C LYS A 267 4.38 1.21 34.50
N ASN A 268 4.06 1.12 33.20
CA ASN A 268 5.03 0.88 32.13
C ASN A 268 5.35 2.14 31.34
N ASN A 269 4.97 3.33 31.82
CA ASN A 269 5.22 4.59 31.12
C ASN A 269 6.72 4.77 30.74
N VAL A 270 6.95 5.41 29.61
CA VAL A 270 8.27 5.76 29.09
C VAL A 270 8.42 7.26 29.27
N TRP A 271 9.26 7.67 30.23
CA TRP A 271 9.48 9.08 30.55
C TRP A 271 8.18 9.88 30.75
N GLY A 272 7.22 9.30 31.49
CA GLY A 272 5.91 9.91 31.75
C GLY A 272 4.87 9.74 30.63
N ILE A 273 5.22 9.10 29.51
CA ILE A 273 4.32 8.88 28.37
C ILE A 273 3.83 7.42 28.33
N THR A 274 2.53 7.24 28.15
CA THR A 274 1.90 5.93 27.88
C THR A 274 1.38 5.88 26.44
N ALA A 275 1.35 4.67 25.87
CA ALA A 275 0.72 4.43 24.58
C ALA A 275 -0.79 4.62 24.68
N ARG A 276 -1.39 5.29 23.68
CA ARG A 276 -2.85 5.52 23.63
C ARG A 276 -3.61 4.48 22.83
N ASN A 277 -2.92 3.73 21.99
CA ASN A 277 -3.47 2.69 21.14
C ASN A 277 -2.41 1.61 20.88
N ARG A 278 -2.82 0.56 20.19
CA ARG A 278 -2.00 -0.60 19.83
C ARG A 278 -0.76 -0.19 19.03
N GLU A 279 -0.92 0.71 18.06
CA GLU A 279 0.15 1.15 17.17
C GLU A 279 1.25 1.90 17.94
N GLN A 280 0.87 2.77 18.88
CA GLN A 280 1.84 3.44 19.77
C GLN A 280 2.49 2.45 20.74
N ASN A 281 1.77 1.43 21.20
CA ASN A 281 2.33 0.38 22.04
C ASN A 281 3.41 -0.41 21.29
N PHE A 282 3.15 -0.73 20.01
CA PHE A 282 4.10 -1.42 19.14
C PHE A 282 5.33 -0.54 18.88
N ALA A 283 5.13 0.74 18.57
CA ALA A 283 6.21 1.69 18.39
C ALA A 283 7.12 1.78 19.64
N LEU A 284 6.55 1.84 20.85
CA LEU A 284 7.35 1.86 22.08
C LEU A 284 8.10 0.54 22.32
N ASN A 285 7.53 -0.62 21.97
CA ASN A 285 8.24 -1.90 22.06
C ASN A 285 9.46 -1.95 21.10
N LEU A 286 9.40 -1.33 19.92
CA LEU A 286 10.58 -1.20 19.04
C LEU A 286 11.57 -0.17 19.58
N LEU A 287 11.10 1.02 19.93
CA LEU A 287 11.96 2.13 20.36
C LEU A 287 12.71 1.82 21.65
N MET A 288 12.12 1.03 22.55
CA MET A 288 12.73 0.63 23.82
C MET A 288 13.58 -0.65 23.71
N ASN A 289 13.70 -1.23 22.51
CA ASN A 289 14.49 -2.44 22.30
C ASN A 289 15.91 -2.09 21.79
N PRO A 290 16.96 -2.28 22.60
CA PRO A 290 18.33 -1.95 22.22
C PRO A 290 18.91 -2.85 21.11
N ASP A 291 18.28 -3.99 20.83
CA ASP A 291 18.70 -4.90 19.74
C ASP A 291 18.25 -4.42 18.35
N VAL A 292 17.47 -3.33 18.26
CA VAL A 292 16.96 -2.76 17.01
C VAL A 292 17.67 -1.44 16.71
N ASP A 293 18.63 -1.48 15.78
CA ASP A 293 19.46 -0.31 15.45
C ASP A 293 18.69 0.81 14.75
N PHE A 294 17.61 0.46 14.03
CA PHE A 294 16.89 1.41 13.18
C PHE A 294 15.39 1.15 13.20
N VAL A 295 14.61 2.19 13.53
CA VAL A 295 13.16 2.16 13.57
C VAL A 295 12.61 3.22 12.63
N THR A 296 11.80 2.80 11.65
CA THR A 296 11.02 3.72 10.81
C THR A 296 9.58 3.77 11.30
N LEU A 297 9.12 4.96 11.69
CA LEU A 297 7.73 5.18 12.09
C LEU A 297 7.00 6.01 11.03
N LEU A 298 6.07 5.38 10.32
CA LEU A 298 5.17 6.04 9.39
C LEU A 298 3.84 6.34 10.07
N GLY A 299 3.13 7.37 9.63
CA GLY A 299 1.79 7.70 10.13
C GLY A 299 1.48 9.18 10.01
N GLN A 300 0.20 9.53 10.14
CA GLN A 300 -0.30 10.90 9.96
C GLN A 300 0.36 11.92 10.90
N ALA A 301 0.33 13.19 10.53
CA ALA A 301 0.76 14.27 11.41
C ALA A 301 -0.06 14.25 12.71
N GLY A 302 0.59 14.49 13.85
CA GLY A 302 -0.08 14.50 15.16
C GLY A 302 -0.24 13.13 15.85
N THR A 303 0.21 12.01 15.24
CA THR A 303 0.10 10.67 15.86
C THR A 303 1.10 10.39 16.98
N GLY A 304 1.92 11.38 17.37
CA GLY A 304 2.83 11.28 18.52
C GLY A 304 4.20 10.66 18.22
N LYS A 305 4.56 10.38 16.96
CA LYS A 305 5.85 9.77 16.58
C LYS A 305 7.06 10.43 17.25
N THR A 306 7.24 11.74 17.04
CA THR A 306 8.36 12.50 17.62
C THR A 306 8.33 12.49 19.15
N LEU A 307 7.15 12.57 19.77
CA LEU A 307 7.00 12.52 21.22
C LEU A 307 7.46 11.17 21.78
N LEU A 308 7.00 10.06 21.18
CA LEU A 308 7.39 8.71 21.60
C LEU A 308 8.89 8.47 21.42
N THR A 309 9.45 8.91 20.30
CA THR A 309 10.90 8.80 20.03
C THR A 309 11.73 9.60 21.03
N LEU A 310 11.32 10.83 21.36
CA LEU A 310 12.01 11.65 22.36
C LEU A 310 11.90 11.02 23.76
N ALA A 311 10.71 10.55 24.14
CA ALA A 311 10.50 9.89 25.43
C ALA A 311 11.37 8.63 25.56
N ALA A 312 11.40 7.78 24.53
CA ALA A 312 12.24 6.59 24.50
C ALA A 312 13.74 6.93 24.54
N GLY A 313 14.18 7.91 23.75
CA GLY A 313 15.57 8.37 23.75
C GLY A 313 16.01 8.89 25.13
N LEU A 314 15.21 9.74 25.76
CA LEU A 314 15.49 10.23 27.11
C LEU A 314 15.52 9.09 28.14
N MET A 315 14.59 8.14 28.06
CA MET A 315 14.55 6.98 28.94
C MET A 315 15.80 6.10 28.78
N LEU A 316 16.22 5.82 27.54
CA LEU A 316 17.37 4.96 27.26
C LEU A 316 18.70 5.62 27.60
N THR A 317 18.83 6.93 27.42
CA THR A 317 20.06 7.68 27.71
C THR A 317 20.17 8.08 29.18
N LEU A 318 19.13 8.69 29.76
CA LEU A 318 19.21 9.30 31.10
C LEU A 318 18.90 8.30 32.21
N GLU A 319 17.86 7.48 32.03
CA GLU A 319 17.39 6.57 33.06
C GLU A 319 18.14 5.22 32.99
N PHE A 320 18.08 4.56 31.82
CA PHE A 320 18.67 3.23 31.64
C PHE A 320 20.16 3.27 31.31
N LYS A 321 20.68 4.43 30.88
CA LYS A 321 22.11 4.64 30.53
C LYS A 321 22.64 3.61 29.53
N VAL A 322 21.79 3.17 28.60
CA VAL A 322 22.14 2.26 27.50
C VAL A 322 23.05 2.97 26.51
N TYR A 323 22.80 4.27 26.29
CA TYR A 323 23.55 5.12 25.38
C TYR A 323 24.17 6.28 26.14
N SER A 324 25.34 6.74 25.67
CA SER A 324 26.14 7.84 26.23
C SER A 324 26.10 9.09 25.38
#